data_AF-B7PYI8-F1
#
_entry.id   AF-B7PYI8-F1
#
_cell.length_a   1.000
_cell.length_b   1.000
_cell.length_c   1.000
_cell.angle_alpha   90.00
_cell.angle_beta   90.00
_cell.angle_gamma   90.00
#
_symmetry.space_group_name_H-M   'P 1'
#
loop_
_entity.id
_entity.type
_entity.pdbx_description
1 polymer ?
#
loop_
_entity_poly.entity_id
_entity_poly.type
_entity_poly.pdbx_seq_one_letter_code
_entity_poly.pdbx_strand_id
1 'polypeptide(L)'
;MKGVISIVSRVVLETPVLCHQGGSGGALSTPEYNSRVKKCLVQFRPLLRNYVKDTESMLDCLAGLEEFVSAYDRYLPSLAGILNWFYDEELLSEDAIIHWFEKQDPSTAEAHTTVRKAVAKFVKWLQEAEEESD
;
A
#
# COMPACT_ATOMS: atom_id res chain seq x y z
N MET A 1 -5.49 17.46 8.21
CA MET A 1 -4.24 16.82 8.69
C MET A 1 -3.57 16.10 7.53
N LYS A 2 -3.57 16.73 6.33
CA LYS A 2 -3.17 16.09 5.08
C LYS A 2 -1.68 15.78 5.11
N GLY A 3 -1.32 14.56 4.72
CA GLY A 3 0.08 14.12 4.62
C GLY A 3 0.65 13.41 5.86
N VAL A 4 0.10 13.61 7.07
CA VAL A 4 0.57 12.85 8.26
C VAL A 4 0.30 11.35 8.08
N ILE A 5 -0.84 11.01 7.49
CA ILE A 5 -1.24 9.63 7.25
C ILE A 5 -0.37 8.99 6.18
N SER A 6 -0.09 9.70 5.08
CA SER A 6 0.88 9.26 4.07
C SER A 6 2.24 8.94 4.70
N ILE A 7 2.75 9.83 5.56
CA ILE A 7 4.02 9.63 6.27
C ILE A 7 3.95 8.39 7.18
N VAL A 8 2.91 8.24 7.99
CA VAL A 8 2.77 7.08 8.89
C VAL A 8 2.71 5.78 8.11
N SER A 9 1.86 5.70 7.08
CA SER A 9 1.72 4.52 6.24
C SER A 9 3.02 4.17 5.53
N ARG A 10 3.70 5.18 4.96
CA ARG A 10 5.00 5.01 4.31
C ARG A 10 6.07 4.52 5.28
N VAL A 11 6.20 5.13 6.46
CA VAL A 11 7.19 4.73 7.48
C VAL A 11 6.99 3.29 7.93
N VAL A 12 5.75 2.83 8.08
CA VAL A 12 5.45 1.42 8.40
C VAL A 12 5.99 0.47 7.31
N LEU A 13 5.87 0.86 6.04
CA LEU A 13 6.40 0.08 4.90
C LEU A 13 7.93 0.19 4.74
N GLU A 14 8.52 1.32 5.11
CA GLU A 14 9.97 1.53 5.10
C GLU A 14 10.68 0.83 6.26
N THR A 15 9.99 0.60 7.39
CA THR A 15 10.58 0.02 8.63
C THR A 15 11.38 -1.27 8.37
N PRO A 16 10.87 -2.28 7.63
CA PRO A 16 11.66 -3.46 7.25
C PRO A 16 13.00 -3.13 6.58
N VAL A 17 13.00 -2.13 5.69
CA VAL A 17 14.17 -1.72 4.90
C VAL A 17 15.16 -0.97 5.77
N LEU A 18 14.68 -0.02 6.57
CA LEU A 18 15.50 0.80 7.47
C LEU A 18 16.16 -0.06 8.56
N CYS A 19 15.42 -0.97 9.18
CA CYS A 19 15.96 -1.85 10.21
C CYS A 19 16.92 -2.92 9.68
N HIS A 20 16.94 -3.18 8.37
CA HIS A 20 17.89 -4.13 7.76
C HIS A 20 19.30 -3.55 7.62
N GLN A 21 19.44 -2.23 7.48
CA GLN A 21 20.71 -1.57 7.20
C GLN A 21 21.77 -1.71 8.32
N GLY A 22 21.43 -2.33 9.46
CA GLY A 22 22.37 -2.60 10.56
C GLY A 22 23.15 -3.92 10.49
N GLY A 23 22.87 -4.83 9.52
CA GLY A 23 23.40 -6.20 9.57
C GLY A 23 24.24 -6.68 8.38
N SER A 24 23.98 -6.19 7.17
CA SER A 24 24.74 -6.51 5.95
C SER A 24 24.32 -5.51 4.88
N GLY A 25 25.25 -4.85 4.19
CA GLY A 25 24.98 -3.70 3.31
C GLY A 25 24.18 -3.98 2.02
N GLY A 26 23.42 -5.07 1.96
CA GLY A 26 22.56 -5.44 0.85
C GLY A 26 21.12 -4.99 1.05
N ALA A 27 20.36 -4.89 -0.05
CA ALA A 27 18.94 -4.57 0.00
C ALA A 27 18.11 -5.88 0.07
N LEU A 28 17.12 -5.95 0.98
CA LEU A 28 16.32 -7.16 1.25
C LEU A 28 15.76 -7.80 -0.04
N SER A 29 15.81 -9.12 -0.19
CA SER A 29 15.04 -9.76 -1.26
C SER A 29 13.53 -9.53 -1.06
N THR A 30 12.74 -9.55 -2.13
CA THR A 30 11.27 -9.43 -2.07
C THR A 30 10.61 -10.39 -1.07
N PRO A 31 10.95 -11.70 -1.00
CA PRO A 31 10.37 -12.58 0.01
C PRO A 31 10.76 -12.23 1.45
N GLU A 32 12.00 -11.78 1.68
CA GLU A 32 12.41 -11.31 3.01
C GLU A 32 11.68 -10.04 3.42
N TYR A 33 11.50 -9.11 2.48
CA TYR A 33 10.68 -7.92 2.67
C TYR A 33 9.24 -8.30 3.01
N ASN A 34 8.61 -9.20 2.25
CA ASN A 34 7.25 -9.67 2.49
C ASN A 34 7.05 -10.25 3.90
N SER A 35 8.00 -11.06 4.38
CA SER A 35 7.95 -11.62 5.73
C SER A 35 8.03 -10.54 6.82
N ARG A 36 8.90 -9.54 6.62
CA ARG A 36 9.12 -8.46 7.59
C ARG A 36 8.00 -7.43 7.58
N VAL A 37 7.54 -7.00 6.41
CA VAL A 37 6.44 -6.02 6.28
C VAL A 37 5.15 -6.57 6.89
N LYS A 38 4.84 -7.86 6.69
CA LYS A 38 3.67 -8.49 7.33
C LYS A 38 3.71 -8.39 8.86
N LYS A 39 4.89 -8.62 9.47
CA LYS A 39 5.06 -8.45 10.93
C LYS A 39 4.88 -6.99 11.36
N CYS A 40 5.42 -6.05 10.59
CA CYS A 40 5.28 -4.62 10.87
C CYS A 40 3.81 -4.18 10.77
N LEU A 41 3.09 -4.59 9.73
CA LEU A 41 1.68 -4.27 9.53
C LEU A 41 0.83 -4.77 10.71
N VAL A 42 1.03 -6.01 11.15
CA VAL A 42 0.35 -6.55 12.34
C VAL A 42 0.68 -5.76 13.61
N GLN A 43 1.97 -5.44 13.81
CA GLN A 43 2.42 -4.69 14.99
C GLN A 43 1.85 -3.26 15.03
N PHE A 44 1.80 -2.58 13.88
CA PHE A 44 1.34 -1.19 13.76
C PHE A 44 -0.14 -1.07 13.42
N ARG A 45 -0.88 -2.17 13.30
CA ARG A 45 -2.32 -2.17 13.02
C ARG A 45 -3.12 -1.24 13.95
N PRO A 46 -2.95 -1.23 15.29
CA PRO A 46 -3.71 -0.32 16.16
C PRO A 46 -3.43 1.16 15.86
N LEU A 47 -2.18 1.48 15.48
CA LEU A 47 -1.78 2.82 15.07
C LEU A 47 -2.47 3.18 13.76
N LEU A 48 -2.38 2.33 12.73
CA LEU A 48 -3.01 2.54 11.43
C LEU A 48 -4.51 2.78 11.56
N ARG A 49 -5.22 1.99 12.38
CA ARG A 49 -6.66 2.19 12.68
C ARG A 49 -6.98 3.53 13.35
N ASN A 50 -6.04 4.11 14.09
CA ASN A 50 -6.26 5.42 14.69
C ASN A 50 -6.10 6.58 13.68
N TYR A 51 -5.35 6.36 12.60
CA TYR A 51 -5.07 7.38 11.58
C TYR A 51 -5.96 7.26 10.34
N VAL A 52 -6.34 6.04 9.95
CA VAL A 52 -7.20 5.77 8.79
C VAL A 52 -8.62 5.49 9.29
N LYS A 53 -9.53 6.45 9.09
CA LYS A 53 -10.89 6.48 9.66
C LYS A 53 -11.98 6.84 8.66
N ASP A 54 -11.65 7.68 7.68
CA ASP A 54 -12.57 8.19 6.67
C ASP A 54 -11.95 8.11 5.28
N THR A 55 -12.74 8.36 4.23
CA THR A 55 -12.30 8.27 2.84
C THR A 55 -11.09 9.15 2.53
N GLU A 56 -11.01 10.36 3.09
CA GLU A 56 -9.85 11.25 2.88
C GLU A 56 -8.57 10.62 3.44
N SER A 57 -8.65 10.06 4.66
CA SER A 57 -7.53 9.37 5.27
C SER A 57 -7.13 8.07 4.57
N MET A 58 -8.09 7.36 3.96
CA MET A 58 -7.82 6.17 3.14
C MET A 58 -7.05 6.54 1.87
N LEU A 59 -7.46 7.63 1.20
CA LEU A 59 -6.75 8.14 0.01
C LEU A 59 -5.35 8.66 0.35
N ASP A 60 -5.19 9.34 1.49
CA ASP A 60 -3.86 9.75 1.98
C ASP A 60 -2.98 8.52 2.31
N CYS A 61 -3.56 7.44 2.85
CA CYS A 61 -2.86 6.19 3.10
C CYS A 61 -2.37 5.55 1.78
N LEU A 62 -3.26 5.48 0.78
CA LEU A 62 -2.94 4.96 -0.56
C LEU A 62 -1.84 5.78 -1.25
N ALA A 63 -1.84 7.10 -1.08
CA ALA A 63 -0.76 7.96 -1.55
C ALA A 63 0.59 7.59 -0.89
N GLY A 64 0.61 7.29 0.41
CA GLY A 64 1.82 6.83 1.11
C GLY A 64 2.35 5.48 0.61
N LEU A 65 1.45 4.57 0.20
CA LEU A 65 1.81 3.31 -0.45
C LEU A 65 2.47 3.55 -1.81
N GLU A 66 1.91 4.47 -2.60
CA GLU A 66 2.41 4.86 -3.92
C GLU A 66 3.78 5.57 -3.83
N GLU A 67 3.97 6.47 -2.87
CA GLU A 67 5.26 7.09 -2.57
C GLU A 67 6.31 6.05 -2.17
N PHE A 68 5.94 5.08 -1.33
CA PHE A 68 6.84 4.01 -0.90
C PHE A 68 7.37 3.21 -2.10
N VAL A 69 6.49 2.70 -2.97
CA VAL A 69 6.94 1.92 -4.14
C VAL A 69 7.63 2.77 -5.19
N SER A 70 7.37 4.08 -5.23
CA SER A 70 8.13 5.01 -6.08
C SER A 70 9.57 5.18 -5.58
N ALA A 71 9.80 5.13 -4.27
CA ALA A 71 11.13 5.17 -3.67
C ALA A 71 11.83 3.79 -3.66
N TYR A 72 11.07 2.71 -3.62
CA TYR A 72 11.57 1.33 -3.54
C TYR A 72 10.89 0.41 -4.56
N ASP A 73 11.10 0.71 -5.84
CA ASP A 73 10.52 0.02 -7.02
C ASP A 73 10.61 -1.51 -6.98
N ARG A 74 11.69 -2.06 -6.43
CA ARG A 74 11.91 -3.50 -6.26
C ARG A 74 10.90 -4.21 -5.38
N TYR A 75 10.19 -3.48 -4.51
CA TYR A 75 9.11 -4.02 -3.67
C TYR A 75 7.72 -3.80 -4.28
N LEU A 76 7.64 -3.26 -5.50
CA LEU A 76 6.39 -3.18 -6.24
C LEU A 76 5.63 -4.52 -6.35
N PRO A 77 6.28 -5.69 -6.55
CA PRO A 77 5.58 -6.98 -6.56
C PRO A 77 4.85 -7.31 -5.26
N SER A 78 5.22 -6.66 -4.15
CA SER A 78 4.60 -6.85 -2.84
C SER A 78 3.34 -6.00 -2.66
N LEU A 79 3.11 -4.98 -3.49
CA LEU A 79 2.08 -3.97 -3.29
C LEU A 79 0.66 -4.57 -3.28
N ALA A 80 0.36 -5.47 -4.22
CA ALA A 80 -0.95 -6.13 -4.26
C ALA A 80 -1.25 -6.91 -2.97
N GLY A 81 -0.25 -7.61 -2.41
CA GLY A 81 -0.40 -8.32 -1.14
C GLY A 81 -0.55 -7.39 0.06
N ILE A 82 0.09 -6.21 0.02
CA ILE A 82 -0.09 -5.18 1.04
C ILE A 82 -1.50 -4.60 0.97
N LEU A 83 -1.97 -4.20 -0.22
CA LEU A 83 -3.34 -3.69 -0.41
C LEU A 83 -4.39 -4.69 0.05
N ASN A 84 -4.23 -5.97 -0.29
CA ASN A 84 -5.10 -7.04 0.19
C ASN A 84 -5.15 -7.08 1.72
N TRP A 85 -4.02 -6.96 2.40
CA TRP A 85 -3.99 -6.92 3.87
C TRP A 85 -4.71 -5.68 4.44
N PHE A 86 -4.57 -4.51 3.81
CA PHE A 86 -5.28 -3.31 4.25
C PHE A 86 -6.79 -3.43 4.05
N TYR A 87 -7.23 -4.07 2.97
CA TYR A 87 -8.63 -4.39 2.71
C TYR A 87 -9.17 -5.39 3.75
N ASP A 88 -8.50 -6.53 3.95
CA ASP A 88 -8.89 -7.57 4.93
C ASP A 88 -9.00 -7.04 6.37
N GLU A 89 -8.19 -6.04 6.72
CA GLU A 89 -8.15 -5.44 8.05
C GLU A 89 -9.13 -4.27 8.26
N GLU A 90 -9.98 -4.02 7.25
CA GLU A 90 -10.98 -2.94 7.19
C GLU A 90 -10.36 -1.54 7.33
N LEU A 91 -9.11 -1.38 6.88
CA LEU A 91 -8.42 -0.09 6.89
C LEU A 91 -8.70 0.70 5.62
N LEU A 92 -8.85 0.02 4.48
CA LEU A 92 -9.20 0.62 3.20
C LEU A 92 -10.49 -0.02 2.71
N SER A 93 -11.46 0.81 2.32
CA SER A 93 -12.66 0.32 1.65
C SER A 93 -12.38 0.03 0.17
N GLU A 94 -13.21 -0.83 -0.41
CA GLU A 94 -13.22 -1.10 -1.84
C GLU A 94 -13.36 0.18 -2.66
N ASP A 95 -14.37 0.99 -2.37
CA ASP A 95 -14.60 2.30 -3.00
C ASP A 95 -13.37 3.19 -3.00
N ALA A 96 -12.63 3.23 -1.88
CA ALA A 96 -11.43 4.06 -1.77
C ALA A 96 -10.30 3.54 -2.67
N ILE A 97 -10.13 2.22 -2.75
CA ILE A 97 -9.13 1.56 -3.59
C ILE A 97 -9.47 1.76 -5.07
N ILE A 98 -10.72 1.51 -5.46
CA ILE A 98 -11.19 1.70 -6.85
C ILE A 98 -11.05 3.18 -7.24
N HIS A 99 -11.53 4.10 -6.40
CA HIS A 99 -11.43 5.53 -6.67
C HIS A 99 -9.97 5.99 -6.86
N TRP A 100 -9.05 5.54 -5.99
CA TRP A 100 -7.62 5.83 -6.14
C TRP A 100 -7.00 5.21 -7.40
N PHE A 101 -7.47 4.02 -7.80
CA PHE A 101 -7.02 3.34 -8.99
C PHE A 101 -7.45 4.10 -10.26
N GLU A 102 -8.73 4.50 -10.33
CA GLU A 102 -9.36 5.19 -11.48
C GLU A 102 -8.95 6.64 -11.63
N LYS A 103 -8.57 7.32 -10.54
CA LYS A 103 -8.09 8.71 -10.54
C LYS A 103 -6.73 8.88 -11.25
N GLN A 104 -6.37 7.97 -12.16
CA GLN A 104 -5.20 8.09 -13.01
C GLN A 104 -5.30 9.35 -13.85
N ASP A 105 -4.54 10.37 -13.48
CA ASP A 105 -4.40 11.56 -14.31
C ASP A 105 -3.46 11.24 -15.49
N PRO A 106 -3.87 11.47 -16.74
CA PRO A 106 -3.07 11.16 -17.92
C PRO A 106 -1.73 11.93 -18.00
N SER A 107 -1.53 12.95 -17.16
CA SER A 107 -0.26 13.68 -17.01
C SER A 107 0.67 13.12 -15.94
N THR A 108 0.28 12.06 -15.23
CA THR A 108 1.08 11.50 -14.13
C THR A 108 2.29 10.69 -14.60
N ALA A 109 3.33 10.70 -13.77
CA ALA A 109 4.63 10.07 -14.02
C ALA A 109 4.52 8.56 -14.32
N GLU A 110 5.50 8.01 -15.06
CA GLU A 110 5.57 6.59 -15.42
C GLU A 110 5.47 5.64 -14.20
N ALA A 111 5.93 6.09 -13.02
CA ALA A 111 5.81 5.38 -11.76
C ALA A 111 4.35 5.05 -11.41
N HIS A 112 3.43 6.00 -11.57
CA HIS A 112 2.00 5.81 -11.27
C HIS A 112 1.40 4.74 -12.19
N THR A 113 1.74 4.80 -13.49
CA THR A 113 1.29 3.79 -14.47
C THR A 113 1.78 2.39 -14.11
N THR A 114 3.02 2.27 -13.60
CA THR A 114 3.60 0.99 -13.20
C THR A 114 2.91 0.43 -11.94
N VAL A 115 2.59 1.29 -10.98
CA VAL A 115 1.81 0.95 -9.78
C VAL A 115 0.44 0.40 -10.17
N ARG A 116 -0.31 1.11 -11.01
CA ARG A 116 -1.64 0.66 -11.46
C ARG A 116 -1.56 -0.68 -12.18
N LYS A 117 -0.58 -0.89 -13.07
CA LYS A 117 -0.37 -2.20 -13.72
C LYS A 117 -0.12 -3.34 -12.73
N ALA A 118 0.66 -3.09 -11.67
CA ALA A 118 0.99 -4.12 -10.67
C ALA A 118 -0.23 -4.57 -9.86
N VAL A 119 -1.19 -3.67 -9.61
CA VAL A 119 -2.36 -3.93 -8.77
C VAL A 119 -3.64 -4.15 -9.56
N ALA A 120 -3.62 -3.99 -10.90
CA ALA A 120 -4.81 -4.11 -11.75
C ALA A 120 -5.56 -5.43 -11.57
N LYS A 121 -4.85 -6.55 -11.39
CA LYS A 121 -5.49 -7.85 -11.12
C LYS A 121 -6.23 -7.88 -9.78
N PHE A 122 -5.67 -7.24 -8.75
CA PHE A 122 -6.29 -7.14 -7.44
C PHE A 122 -7.54 -6.24 -7.49
N VAL A 123 -7.46 -5.08 -8.15
CA VAL A 123 -8.61 -4.19 -8.29
C VAL A 123 -9.74 -4.83 -9.11
N LYS A 124 -9.40 -5.55 -10.18
CA LYS A 124 -10.39 -6.33 -10.95
C LYS A 124 -11.08 -7.38 -10.08
N TRP A 125 -10.34 -8.07 -9.22
CA TRP A 125 -10.91 -9.04 -8.29
C TRP A 125 -11.87 -8.39 -7.28
N LEU A 126 -11.55 -7.19 -6.78
CA LEU A 126 -12.47 -6.43 -5.93
C LEU A 126 -13.80 -6.16 -6.67
N GLN A 127 -13.71 -5.57 -7.86
CA GLN A 127 -14.89 -5.25 -8.69
C GLN A 127 -15.73 -6.49 -9.05
N GLU A 128 -15.11 -7.63 -9.30
CA GLU A 128 -15.81 -8.89 -9.63
C GLU A 128 -16.49 -9.53 -8.41
N ALA A 129 -15.98 -9.32 -7.19
CA ALA A 129 -16.58 -9.86 -5.97
C ALA A 129 -17.95 -9.22 -5.66
N GLU A 130 -18.16 -7.98 -6.09
CA GLU A 130 -19.43 -7.27 -5.95
C GLU A 130 -20.50 -7.81 -6.93
N GLU A 131 -20.11 -8.21 -8.15
CA GLU A 131 -21.04 -8.73 -9.19
C GLU A 131 -21.55 -10.16 -8.93
N GLU A 132 -20.91 -10.95 -8.04
CA GLU A 132 -21.37 -12.32 -7.70
C GLU A 132 -22.36 -12.34 -6.50
N SER A 133 -22.52 -11.21 -5.80
CA SER A 133 -23.33 -11.12 -4.58
C SER A 133 -24.72 -10.45 -4.77
N ASP A 134 -25.10 -10.09 -6.00
CA ASP A 134 -26.42 -9.56 -6.39
C ASP A 134 -27.22 -10.55 -7.26
#